data_AF-A0A068VFC8-F1
#
_entry.id   AF-A0A068VFC8-F1
#
_cell.length_a   1.000
_cell.length_b   1.000
_cell.length_c   1.000
_cell.angle_alpha   90.00
_cell.angle_beta   90.00
_cell.angle_gamma   90.00
#
_symmetry.space_group_name_H-M   'P 1'
#
loop_
_entity.id
_entity.type
_entity.pdbx_description
1 polymer ?
#
loop_
_entity_poly.entity_id
_entity_poly.type
_entity_poly.pdbx_seq_one_letter_code
_entity_poly.pdbx_strand_id
1 'polypeptide(L)'
;MLVSLEVLVIGCCDEMHGVIGEEDEEISQEDGVGNHREIALERTNKEFVFPKLSSLSFVNLQNLGSFSGSHREDCDFKFPSLTQLEIWGCPELKKLCSGKLDAPLLKKVKVTENTYIPVDLKDRELSFLRHLRDLGFAGRSRTDGKVEGFIKLSR
;
A
#
# COMPACT_ATOMS: atom_id res chain seq x y z
N MET A 1 -1.50 -17.20 -2.97
CA MET A 1 -1.45 -17.07 -1.50
C MET A 1 -0.45 -16.00 -1.11
N LEU A 2 -0.92 -14.77 -0.84
CA LEU A 2 -0.10 -13.61 -0.44
C LEU A 2 0.51 -13.76 0.97
N VAL A 3 0.12 -14.79 1.72
CA VAL A 3 0.56 -15.08 3.10
C VAL A 3 2.04 -15.47 3.23
N SER A 4 2.73 -15.74 2.12
CA SER A 4 4.18 -16.00 2.12
C SER A 4 4.99 -14.84 1.56
N LEU A 5 4.39 -13.67 1.36
CA LEU A 5 5.11 -12.52 0.84
C LEU A 5 6.00 -11.93 1.92
N GLU A 6 7.32 -11.89 1.67
CA GLU A 6 8.31 -11.34 2.59
C GLU A 6 8.74 -9.93 2.22
N VAL A 7 8.83 -9.65 0.92
CA VAL A 7 9.26 -8.35 0.40
C VAL A 7 8.32 -7.92 -0.73
N LEU A 8 7.78 -6.71 -0.62
CA LEU A 8 6.97 -6.06 -1.65
C LEU A 8 7.63 -4.73 -2.04
N VAL A 9 8.05 -4.63 -3.29
CA VAL A 9 8.56 -3.38 -3.86
C VAL A 9 7.73 -3.00 -5.07
N ILE A 10 7.19 -1.78 -5.05
CA ILE A 10 6.38 -1.21 -6.13
C ILE A 10 7.07 0.06 -6.59
N GLY A 11 7.35 0.18 -7.89
CA GLY A 11 8.02 1.37 -8.41
C GLY A 11 7.57 1.80 -9.80
N CYS A 12 7.50 3.11 -10.05
CA CYS A 12 7.23 3.73 -11.35
C CYS A 12 5.90 3.29 -12.00
N CYS A 13 4.90 2.96 -11.20
CA CYS A 13 3.55 2.63 -11.65
C CYS A 13 2.68 3.90 -11.62
N ASP A 14 2.84 4.77 -12.62
CA ASP A 14 2.18 6.09 -12.63
C ASP A 14 0.65 6.01 -12.73
N GLU A 15 0.10 4.93 -13.31
CA GLU A 15 -1.36 4.69 -13.38
C GLU A 15 -1.93 3.99 -12.11
N MET A 16 -1.08 3.66 -11.13
CA MET A 16 -1.50 2.91 -9.95
C MET A 16 -2.10 3.84 -8.88
N HIS A 17 -3.40 3.66 -8.64
CA HIS A 17 -4.14 4.40 -7.61
C HIS A 17 -4.22 3.65 -6.28
N GLY A 18 -4.06 2.33 -6.29
CA GLY A 18 -4.04 1.45 -5.10
C GLY A 18 -3.33 0.13 -5.39
N VAL A 19 -2.84 -0.54 -4.33
CA VAL A 19 -2.11 -1.83 -4.45
C VAL A 19 -3.07 -3.02 -4.42
N ILE A 20 -4.19 -2.88 -3.70
CA ILE A 20 -5.23 -3.92 -3.61
C ILE A 20 -6.18 -3.77 -4.80
N GLY A 21 -6.37 -4.84 -5.57
CA GLY A 21 -7.27 -4.86 -6.72
C GLY A 21 -8.75 -4.75 -6.33
N GLU A 22 -9.55 -4.17 -7.22
CA GLU A 22 -11.01 -4.23 -7.16
C GLU A 22 -11.43 -5.69 -7.39
N GLU A 23 -12.16 -6.26 -6.44
CA GLU A 23 -12.87 -7.52 -6.65
C GLU A 23 -14.27 -7.08 -7.05
N ASP A 24 -14.70 -7.42 -8.26
CA ASP A 24 -16.07 -7.18 -8.70
C ASP A 24 -17.01 -7.86 -7.70
N GLU A 25 -17.77 -7.08 -6.94
CA GLU A 25 -18.89 -7.61 -6.18
C GLU A 25 -19.92 -8.11 -7.19
N GLU A 26 -19.91 -9.42 -7.49
CA GLU A 26 -21.06 -10.04 -8.13
C GLU A 26 -22.24 -9.92 -7.17
N ILE A 27 -23.05 -8.87 -7.37
CA ILE A 27 -24.37 -8.74 -6.76
C ILE A 27 -25.22 -9.87 -7.36
N SER A 28 -25.35 -10.98 -6.64
CA SER A 28 -26.40 -11.95 -6.91
C SER A 28 -27.75 -11.27 -6.60
N GLN A 29 -28.37 -10.70 -7.63
CA GLN A 29 -29.76 -10.26 -7.59
C GLN A 29 -30.63 -11.48 -7.32
N GLU A 30 -31.05 -11.68 -6.07
CA GLU A 30 -32.23 -12.50 -5.78
C GLU A 30 -33.45 -11.59 -5.75
N ASP A 31 -34.26 -11.69 -6.81
CA ASP A 31 -35.61 -11.16 -6.88
C ASP A 31 -36.48 -11.76 -5.76
N GLY A 32 -36.99 -10.94 -4.85
CA GLY A 32 -37.90 -11.44 -3.80
C GLY A 32 -38.48 -10.36 -2.89
N VAL A 33 -39.75 -10.04 -3.12
CA VAL A 33 -40.62 -9.12 -2.35
C VAL A 33 -40.63 -9.39 -0.85
N GLY A 34 -40.48 -8.35 -0.01
CA GLY A 34 -41.09 -8.33 1.33
C GLY A 34 -40.29 -7.71 2.49
N ASN A 35 -40.76 -6.54 2.92
CA ASN A 35 -40.82 -6.00 4.29
C ASN A 35 -39.53 -5.85 5.14
N HIS A 36 -39.27 -4.57 5.47
CA HIS A 36 -38.57 -4.05 6.65
C HIS A 36 -37.44 -4.93 7.21
N ARG A 37 -36.25 -4.79 6.62
CA ARG A 37 -35.00 -5.18 7.27
C ARG A 37 -34.07 -3.98 7.23
N GLU A 38 -33.64 -3.59 8.43
CA GLU A 38 -32.46 -2.78 8.67
C GLU A 38 -31.36 -3.26 7.72
N ILE A 39 -31.11 -2.48 6.67
CA ILE A 39 -29.93 -2.69 5.83
C ILE A 39 -28.79 -2.22 6.70
N ALA A 40 -28.34 -3.11 7.60
CA ALA A 40 -26.99 -3.05 8.11
C ALA A 40 -26.14 -3.10 6.85
N LEU A 41 -25.72 -1.92 6.40
CA LEU A 41 -24.64 -1.75 5.47
C LEU A 41 -23.50 -2.54 6.12
N GLU A 42 -23.32 -3.79 5.71
CA GLU A 42 -22.15 -4.58 6.03
C GLU A 42 -21.01 -3.79 5.38
N ARG A 43 -20.51 -2.80 6.13
CA ARG A 43 -19.17 -2.25 5.96
C ARG A 43 -18.29 -3.47 6.13
N THR A 44 -18.04 -4.18 5.05
CA THR A 44 -17.10 -5.27 5.02
C THR A 44 -15.76 -4.61 5.31
N ASN A 45 -15.40 -4.54 6.59
CA ASN A 45 -14.08 -4.12 7.00
C ASN A 45 -13.14 -5.20 6.45
N LYS A 46 -12.62 -4.96 5.25
CA LYS A 46 -11.75 -5.89 4.54
C LYS A 46 -10.41 -5.85 5.25
N GLU A 47 -10.21 -6.82 6.13
CA GLU A 47 -8.95 -7.00 6.83
C GLU A 47 -7.95 -7.75 5.95
N PHE A 48 -6.81 -7.12 5.68
CA PHE A 48 -5.70 -7.71 4.94
C PHE A 48 -4.54 -7.99 5.88
N VAL A 49 -4.18 -9.26 6.02
CA VAL A 49 -3.06 -9.69 6.87
C VAL A 49 -1.89 -10.15 6.01
N PHE A 50 -0.74 -9.53 6.20
CA PHE A 50 0.53 -9.88 5.56
C PHE A 50 1.50 -10.42 6.61
N PRO A 51 1.36 -11.70 7.02
CA PRO A 51 2.01 -12.21 8.22
C PRO A 51 3.54 -12.31 8.10
N LYS A 52 4.08 -12.47 6.90
CA LYS A 52 5.52 -12.61 6.66
C LYS A 52 6.17 -11.37 6.05
N LEU A 53 5.40 -10.32 5.73
CA LEU A 53 5.93 -9.17 5.03
C LEU A 53 6.85 -8.40 5.97
N SER A 54 8.14 -8.46 5.68
CA SER A 54 9.21 -7.87 6.47
C SER A 54 9.67 -6.52 5.92
N SER A 55 9.54 -6.33 4.61
CA SER A 55 9.98 -5.13 3.90
C SER A 55 8.95 -4.68 2.85
N LEU A 56 8.61 -3.39 2.89
CA LEU A 56 7.68 -2.73 1.96
C LEU A 56 8.33 -1.46 1.40
N SER A 57 8.32 -1.30 0.08
CA SER A 57 8.93 -0.14 -0.58
C SER A 57 8.05 0.41 -1.70
N PHE A 58 7.82 1.72 -1.69
CA PHE A 58 7.16 2.49 -2.75
C PHE A 58 8.15 3.44 -3.41
N VAL A 59 8.18 3.48 -4.73
CA VAL A 59 9.21 4.22 -5.48
C VAL A 59 8.58 4.96 -6.65
N ASN A 60 8.63 6.28 -6.66
CA ASN A 60 8.16 7.12 -7.75
C ASN A 60 6.72 6.79 -8.16
N LEU A 61 5.79 6.81 -7.22
CA LEU A 61 4.37 6.57 -7.47
C LEU A 61 3.62 7.90 -7.37
N GLN A 62 3.40 8.54 -8.52
CA GLN A 62 2.90 9.91 -8.57
C GLN A 62 1.42 10.03 -8.17
N ASN A 63 0.61 9.00 -8.47
CA ASN A 63 -0.83 9.00 -8.24
C ASN A 63 -1.28 8.05 -7.10
N LEU A 64 -0.34 7.43 -6.37
CA LEU A 64 -0.70 6.52 -5.28
C LEU A 64 -1.12 7.32 -4.05
N GLY A 65 -2.43 7.41 -3.83
CA GLY A 65 -3.01 8.09 -2.66
C GLY A 65 -2.93 7.27 -1.37
N SER A 66 -3.11 5.94 -1.47
CA SER A 66 -3.09 4.99 -0.36
C SER A 66 -2.82 3.56 -0.86
N PHE A 67 -2.45 2.65 0.04
CA PHE A 67 -2.26 1.23 -0.28
C PHE A 67 -3.56 0.55 -0.71
N SER A 68 -4.71 0.95 -0.15
CA SER A 68 -6.05 0.43 -0.48
C SER A 68 -6.71 1.10 -1.70
N GLY A 69 -6.13 2.18 -2.22
CA GLY A 69 -6.76 3.02 -3.25
C GLY A 69 -7.77 4.02 -2.68
N SER A 70 -8.16 4.98 -3.52
CA SER A 70 -9.13 6.05 -3.17
C SER A 70 -10.57 5.57 -3.07
N HIS A 71 -10.90 4.42 -3.65
CA HIS A 71 -12.27 3.91 -3.75
C HIS A 71 -12.68 2.99 -2.59
N ARG A 72 -11.74 2.64 -1.69
CA ARG A 72 -12.00 1.74 -0.56
C ARG A 72 -11.86 2.46 0.78
N GLU A 73 -13.00 2.76 1.37
CA GLU A 73 -13.09 3.23 2.76
C GLU A 73 -12.95 2.02 3.71
N ASP A 74 -12.27 2.20 4.84
CA ASP A 74 -12.22 1.24 5.96
C ASP A 74 -11.58 -0.15 5.70
N CYS A 75 -10.45 -0.21 4.98
CA CYS A 75 -9.61 -1.41 4.92
C CYS A 75 -8.57 -1.42 6.04
N ASP A 76 -8.62 -2.44 6.90
CA ASP A 76 -7.64 -2.65 7.97
C ASP A 76 -6.47 -3.51 7.48
N PHE A 77 -5.24 -3.06 7.74
CA PHE A 77 -4.04 -3.77 7.31
C PHE A 77 -3.19 -4.17 8.50
N LYS A 78 -2.88 -5.47 8.59
CA LYS A 78 -2.02 -6.04 9.61
C LYS A 78 -0.71 -6.52 9.00
N PHE A 79 0.37 -5.92 9.46
CA PHE A 79 1.75 -6.20 9.09
C PHE A 79 2.57 -6.63 10.32
N PRO A 80 2.28 -7.81 10.90
CA PRO A 80 2.91 -8.23 12.16
C PRO A 80 4.43 -8.41 12.07
N SER A 81 4.96 -8.70 10.87
CA SER A 81 6.40 -8.92 10.64
C SER A 81 7.13 -7.74 10.00
N LEU A 82 6.43 -6.63 9.72
CA LEU A 82 7.01 -5.53 8.96
C LEU A 82 7.99 -4.73 9.81
N THR A 83 9.25 -4.70 9.37
CA THR A 83 10.34 -4.03 10.08
C THR A 83 10.86 -2.82 9.31
N GLN A 84 10.68 -2.82 7.98
CA GLN A 84 11.20 -1.80 7.08
C GLN A 84 10.11 -1.29 6.16
N LEU A 85 9.90 0.03 6.15
CA LEU A 85 9.04 0.72 5.20
C LEU A 85 9.84 1.84 4.52
N GLU A 86 9.86 1.84 3.19
CA GLU A 86 10.58 2.84 2.40
C GLU A 86 9.61 3.53 1.42
N ILE A 87 9.52 4.85 1.47
CA ILE A 87 8.68 5.67 0.61
C ILE A 87 9.59 6.65 -0.12
N TRP A 88 9.70 6.48 -1.42
CA TRP A 88 10.55 7.31 -2.25
C TRP A 88 9.77 7.99 -3.36
N GLY A 89 9.78 9.32 -3.40
CA GLY A 89 9.16 10.08 -4.50
C GLY A 89 7.66 9.83 -4.73
N CYS A 90 6.87 9.68 -3.66
CA CYS A 90 5.41 9.50 -3.73
C CYS A 90 4.69 10.74 -3.17
N PRO A 91 4.41 11.79 -3.98
CA PRO A 91 3.88 13.05 -3.50
C PRO A 91 2.41 12.98 -3.03
N GLU A 92 1.59 12.14 -3.65
CA GLU A 92 0.16 12.01 -3.33
C GLU A 92 -0.12 11.03 -2.17
N LEU A 93 0.89 10.32 -1.65
CA LEU A 93 0.72 9.33 -0.59
C LEU A 93 0.45 10.02 0.76
N LYS A 94 -0.83 10.26 1.06
CA LYS A 94 -1.27 10.95 2.29
C LYS A 94 -1.45 10.01 3.48
N LYS A 95 -1.72 8.74 3.20
CA LYS A 95 -1.95 7.67 4.17
C LYS A 95 -1.38 6.38 3.60
N LEU A 96 -0.79 5.52 4.44
CA LEU A 96 -0.50 4.16 4.00
C LEU A 96 -1.81 3.37 3.91
N CYS A 97 -2.66 3.44 4.93
CA CYS A 97 -3.93 2.72 4.99
C CYS A 97 -5.11 3.68 5.16
N SER A 98 -6.25 3.40 4.53
CA SER A 98 -7.48 4.17 4.77
C SER A 98 -8.08 3.87 6.15
N GLY A 99 -8.02 2.60 6.59
CA GLY A 99 -8.39 2.15 7.93
C GLY A 99 -7.23 2.06 8.91
N LYS A 100 -7.21 1.03 9.76
CA LYS A 100 -6.20 0.82 10.79
C LYS A 100 -4.93 0.18 10.22
N LEU A 101 -3.79 0.80 10.50
CA LEU A 101 -2.46 0.22 10.27
C LEU A 101 -1.94 -0.45 11.55
N ASP A 102 -1.85 -1.78 11.55
CA ASP A 102 -1.25 -2.54 12.64
C ASP A 102 0.12 -3.09 12.22
N ALA A 103 1.18 -2.39 12.62
CA ALA A 103 2.56 -2.75 12.31
C ALA A 103 3.43 -2.60 13.59
N PRO A 104 3.39 -3.58 14.51
CA PRO A 104 4.02 -3.46 15.83
C PRO A 104 5.55 -3.46 15.78
N LEU A 105 6.13 -4.10 14.75
CA LEU A 105 7.58 -4.17 14.57
C LEU A 105 8.15 -3.02 13.73
N LEU A 106 7.28 -2.22 13.10
CA LEU A 106 7.69 -1.10 12.25
C LEU A 106 8.09 0.09 13.13
N LYS A 107 9.37 0.15 13.50
CA LYS A 107 9.93 1.27 14.27
C LYS A 107 10.42 2.38 13.37
N LYS A 108 11.05 2.03 12.25
CA LYS A 108 11.75 2.95 11.37
C LYS A 108 11.12 2.99 9.99
N VAL A 109 10.81 4.20 9.53
CA VAL A 109 10.30 4.48 8.19
C VAL A 109 11.32 5.34 7.46
N LYS A 110 11.64 4.99 6.23
CA LYS A 110 12.50 5.76 5.35
C LYS A 110 11.63 6.54 4.37
N VAL A 111 11.72 7.87 4.37
CA VAL A 111 10.95 8.75 3.48
C VAL A 111 11.88 9.68 2.71
N THR A 112 11.49 10.21 1.54
CA THR A 112 12.33 11.20 0.84
C THR A 112 12.27 12.55 1.56
N GLU A 113 13.38 13.29 1.54
CA GLU A 113 13.36 14.71 1.92
C GLU A 113 12.38 15.46 0.98
N ASN A 114 11.42 16.20 1.56
CA ASN A 114 10.38 16.99 0.87
C ASN A 114 9.12 16.24 0.39
N THR A 115 8.89 15.00 0.83
CA THR A 115 7.57 14.35 0.68
C THR A 115 6.69 14.57 1.91
N TYR A 116 5.37 14.70 1.71
CA TYR A 116 4.41 14.66 2.81
C TYR A 116 4.51 13.31 3.53
N ILE A 117 4.67 13.34 4.84
CA ILE A 117 4.70 12.13 5.66
C ILE A 117 3.26 11.63 5.85
N PRO A 118 2.95 10.37 5.49
CA PRO A 118 1.64 9.80 5.73
C PRO A 118 1.22 9.94 7.19
N VAL A 119 -0.02 10.35 7.44
CA VAL A 119 -0.47 10.71 8.80
C VAL A 119 -0.37 9.56 9.80
N ASP A 120 -0.51 8.33 9.32
CA ASP A 120 -0.40 7.07 10.06
C ASP A 120 1.04 6.62 10.36
N LEU A 121 2.03 7.32 9.80
CA LEU A 121 3.45 7.06 10.02
C LEU A 121 4.15 8.16 10.84
N LYS A 122 3.44 9.23 11.22
CA LYS A 122 4.01 10.37 11.95
C LYS A 122 4.54 10.00 13.33
N ASP A 123 3.98 8.97 13.96
CA ASP A 123 4.41 8.47 15.27
C ASP A 123 5.60 7.49 15.19
N ARG A 124 6.13 7.24 13.98
CA ARG A 124 7.26 6.32 13.77
C ARG A 124 8.57 7.09 13.64
N GLU A 125 9.69 6.39 13.90
CA GLU A 125 11.02 6.97 13.68
C GLU A 125 11.24 7.18 12.19
N LEU A 126 11.31 8.43 11.76
CA LEU A 126 11.53 8.78 10.35
C LEU A 126 13.03 8.93 10.08
N SER A 127 13.46 8.34 8.98
CA SER A 127 14.77 8.54 8.39
C SER A 127 14.62 9.05 6.99
N PHE A 128 15.41 10.06 6.63
CA PHE A 128 15.27 10.68 5.33
C PHE A 128 16.26 10.09 4.32
N LEU A 129 15.73 9.66 3.18
CA LEU A 129 16.48 9.17 2.03
C LEU A 129 16.93 10.36 1.19
N ARG A 130 18.24 10.49 1.03
CA ARG A 130 18.86 11.55 0.22
C ARG A 130 19.20 11.09 -1.19
N HIS A 131 19.41 9.78 -1.40
CA HIS A 131 19.77 9.24 -2.70
C HIS A 131 18.98 7.99 -3.07
N LEU A 132 18.54 7.89 -4.33
CA LEU A 132 17.90 6.68 -4.90
C LEU A 132 18.70 5.39 -4.73
N ARG A 133 20.03 5.52 -4.64
CA ARG A 133 20.96 4.41 -4.46
C ARG A 133 20.76 3.71 -3.11
N ASP A 134 20.18 4.40 -2.13
CA ASP A 134 19.96 3.90 -0.77
C ASP A 134 18.89 2.80 -0.71
N LEU A 135 18.05 2.69 -1.75
CA LEU A 135 17.00 1.68 -1.89
C LEU A 135 17.51 0.36 -2.53
N GLY A 136 18.82 0.26 -2.83
CA GLY A 136 19.41 -0.95 -3.39
C GLY A 136 18.98 -1.27 -4.83
N PHE A 137 18.44 -0.31 -5.59
CA PHE A 137 18.12 -0.46 -7.01
C PHE A 137 19.40 -0.46 -7.85
N ALA A 138 20.15 -1.56 -7.82
CA ALA A 138 21.19 -1.83 -8.79
C ALA A 138 20.52 -2.14 -10.15
N GLY A 139 20.53 -1.17 -11.07
CA GLY A 139 20.58 -1.48 -12.51
C GLY A 139 19.27 -1.56 -13.30
N ARG A 140 18.32 -0.63 -13.17
CA ARG A 140 17.37 -0.39 -14.28
C ARG A 140 17.96 0.62 -15.25
N SER A 141 18.62 0.10 -16.27
CA SER A 141 19.04 0.89 -17.42
C SER A 141 17.82 1.52 -18.09
N ARG A 142 17.94 2.79 -18.47
CA ARG A 142 17.01 3.46 -19.39
C ARG A 142 17.10 2.75 -20.74
N THR A 143 16.04 2.06 -21.13
CA THR A 143 15.77 1.73 -22.53
C THR A 143 14.56 2.57 -22.92
N ASP A 144 14.76 3.52 -23.84
CA ASP A 144 13.71 4.31 -24.52
C ASP A 144 12.97 5.43 -23.76
N GLY A 145 13.53 5.95 -22.67
CA GLY A 145 13.01 7.19 -22.05
C GLY A 145 11.66 7.06 -21.33
N LYS A 146 11.07 5.87 -21.31
CA LYS A 146 9.92 5.50 -20.48
C LYS A 146 10.42 4.61 -19.34
N VAL A 147 10.17 5.00 -18.10
CA VAL A 147 10.47 4.14 -16.95
C VAL A 147 9.32 3.15 -16.82
N GLU A 148 9.55 1.87 -17.10
CA GLU A 148 8.53 0.85 -16.88
C GLU A 148 8.31 0.62 -15.39
N GLY A 149 7.05 0.66 -14.98
CA GLY A 149 6.63 0.29 -13.65
C GLY A 149 7.00 -1.15 -13.31
N PHE A 150 7.22 -1.44 -12.03
CA PHE A 150 7.62 -2.76 -11.59
C PHE A 150 7.09 -3.13 -10.23
N ILE A 151 6.83 -4.43 -10.09
CA ILE A 151 6.47 -5.06 -8.84
C ILE A 151 7.45 -6.20 -8.60
N LYS A 152 8.19 -6.13 -7.50
CA LYS A 152 9.09 -7.21 -7.05
C LYS A 152 8.49 -7.86 -5.81
N LEU A 153 8.28 -9.16 -5.89
CA LEU A 153 7.76 -10.00 -4.81
C LEU A 153 8.84 -11.01 -4.43
N SER A 154 9.17 -11.10 -3.14
CA SER A 154 10.00 -12.18 -2.58
C SER A 154 9.17 -13.06 -1.66
N ARG A 155 9.36 -14.39 -1.75
CA ARG A 155 8.72 -15.38 -0.89
C ARG A 155 9.70 -15.97 0.11
#